data_AF-L0AXD5-F1
#
_entry.id   AF-L0AXD5-F1
#
_cell.length_a   1.000
_cell.length_b   1.000
_cell.length_c   1.000
_cell.angle_alpha   90.00
_cell.angle_beta   90.00
_cell.angle_gamma   90.00
#
_symmetry.space_group_name_H-M   'P 1'
#
loop_
_entity.id
_entity.type
_entity.pdbx_description
1 polymer ?
#
loop_
_entity_poly.entity_id
_entity_poly.type
_entity_poly.pdbx_seq_one_letter_code
_entity_poly.pdbx_strand_id
1 'polypeptide(L)'
;MKIRHDTNVYKNGLLLDIVEQDKNLVWLCNSYHRFYATTFNFTANQKLMIKLIKAFGYKLCLINYYQWGKMKCKRTRFAFLRMARYYALNDKREYDQHYAGWSLPYIWWNSKGRDQSHISLYEPNVP
;
A
#
# COMPACT_ATOMS: atom_id res chain seq x y z
N MET A 1 10.03 3.25 15.47
CA MET A 1 9.71 1.94 14.86
C MET A 1 10.98 1.47 14.21
N LYS A 2 11.65 0.48 14.81
CA LYS A 2 12.91 -0.08 14.28
C LYS A 2 12.53 -1.42 13.67
N ILE A 3 12.40 -1.47 12.35
CA ILE A 3 12.15 -2.69 11.59
C ILE A 3 13.45 -3.03 10.88
N ARG A 4 13.87 -4.30 10.97
CA ARG A 4 15.03 -4.76 10.23
C ARG A 4 14.64 -4.87 8.76
N HIS A 5 15.36 -4.13 7.91
CA HIS A 5 15.04 -4.03 6.49
C HIS A 5 16.32 -3.93 5.68
N ASP A 6 16.25 -4.44 4.46
CA ASP A 6 17.27 -4.28 3.44
C ASP A 6 16.73 -3.36 2.33
N THR A 7 17.62 -2.59 1.71
CA THR A 7 17.27 -1.64 0.65
C THR A 7 17.93 -2.03 -0.66
N ASN A 8 17.27 -1.75 -1.79
CA ASN A 8 17.79 -2.03 -3.14
C ASN A 8 18.21 -3.51 -3.30
N VAL A 9 17.36 -4.42 -2.84
CA VAL A 9 17.62 -5.85 -2.90
C VAL A 9 17.28 -6.36 -4.30
N TYR A 10 18.24 -6.98 -4.98
CA TYR A 10 17.97 -7.66 -6.24
C TYR A 10 17.61 -9.13 -5.98
N LYS A 11 16.39 -9.55 -6.34
CA LYS A 11 15.92 -10.92 -6.13
C LYS A 11 15.00 -11.36 -7.26
N ASN A 12 15.18 -12.59 -7.74
CA ASN A 12 14.39 -13.20 -8.81
C ASN A 12 14.28 -12.31 -10.08
N GLY A 13 15.37 -11.64 -10.44
CA GLY A 13 15.41 -10.74 -11.60
C GLY A 13 14.80 -9.35 -11.37
N LEU A 14 14.29 -9.06 -10.17
CA LEU A 14 13.64 -7.79 -9.84
C LEU A 14 14.44 -7.01 -8.80
N LEU A 15 14.53 -5.69 -9.00
CA LEU A 15 15.04 -4.77 -7.98
C LEU A 15 13.89 -4.37 -7.04
N LEU A 16 14.04 -4.71 -5.77
CA LEU A 16 13.08 -4.39 -4.71
C LEU A 16 13.58 -3.19 -3.91
N ASP A 17 12.73 -2.17 -3.74
CA ASP A 17 13.16 -0.90 -3.14
C ASP A 17 13.52 -1.09 -1.64
N ILE A 18 12.61 -1.63 -0.83
CA ILE A 18 12.87 -1.97 0.59
C ILE A 18 12.17 -3.29 0.94
N VAL A 19 12.89 -4.24 1.54
CA VAL A 19 12.37 -5.54 1.96
C VAL A 19 12.47 -5.66 3.48
N GLU A 20 11.35 -5.96 4.14
CA GLU A 20 11.40 -6.31 5.57
C GLU A 20 12.00 -7.71 5.75
N GLN A 21 12.85 -7.88 6.75
CA GLN A 21 13.44 -9.20 7.03
C GLN A 21 12.53 -10.09 7.87
N ASP A 22 11.74 -9.49 8.75
CA ASP A 22 10.87 -10.24 9.67
C ASP A 22 9.60 -10.77 8.99
N LYS A 23 9.22 -10.18 7.86
CA LYS A 23 7.99 -10.49 7.12
C LYS A 23 8.27 -10.42 5.63
N ASN A 24 7.59 -11.25 4.84
CA ASN A 24 7.63 -11.19 3.37
C ASN A 24 6.87 -9.95 2.86
N LEU A 25 7.32 -8.75 3.24
CA LEU A 25 6.74 -7.47 2.85
C LEU A 25 7.79 -6.66 2.09
N VAL A 26 7.40 -6.19 0.92
CA VAL A 26 8.20 -5.26 0.12
C VAL A 26 7.50 -3.91 0.11
N TRP A 27 8.25 -2.86 0.40
CA TRP A 27 7.83 -1.49 0.19
C TRP A 27 8.29 -1.06 -1.20
N LEU A 28 7.34 -0.62 -2.03
CA LEU A 28 7.62 -0.05 -3.35
C LEU A 28 7.47 1.46 -3.28
N CYS A 29 8.58 2.16 -3.48
CA CYS A 29 8.66 3.60 -3.49
C CYS A 29 8.41 4.11 -4.92
N ASN A 30 7.15 4.37 -5.25
CA ASN A 30 6.76 4.71 -6.60
C ASN A 30 7.01 6.19 -6.90
N SER A 31 8.01 6.46 -7.74
CA SER A 31 8.27 7.77 -8.32
C SER A 31 7.22 8.17 -9.35
N TYR A 32 7.23 9.44 -9.75
CA TYR A 32 6.27 9.98 -10.72
C TYR A 32 6.31 9.27 -12.09
N HIS A 33 7.46 8.74 -12.49
CA HIS A 33 7.63 7.98 -13.74
C HIS A 33 6.89 6.65 -13.79
N ARG A 34 6.46 6.11 -12.64
CA ARG A 34 5.75 4.83 -12.57
C ARG A 34 4.25 4.96 -12.87
N PHE A 35 3.79 6.17 -13.20
CA PHE A 35 2.40 6.49 -13.53
C PHE A 35 2.29 7.03 -14.96
N TYR A 36 1.14 6.81 -15.61
CA TYR A 36 0.86 7.49 -16.86
C TYR A 36 0.70 9.00 -16.61
N ALA A 37 1.15 9.81 -17.58
CA ALA A 37 1.02 11.26 -17.53
C ALA A 37 -0.42 11.66 -17.15
N THR A 38 -0.54 12.68 -16.29
CA THR A 38 -1.80 13.25 -15.77
C THR A 38 -2.75 12.30 -15.02
N THR A 39 -2.38 11.04 -14.78
CA THR A 39 -3.25 10.07 -14.08
C THR A 39 -2.60 9.48 -12.84
N PHE A 40 -3.42 8.92 -11.95
CA PHE A 40 -2.96 8.10 -10.82
C PHE A 40 -2.82 6.62 -11.18
N ASN A 41 -2.93 6.27 -12.46
CA ASN A 41 -2.85 4.90 -12.93
C ASN A 41 -1.39 4.50 -13.14
N PHE A 42 -1.00 3.36 -12.58
CA PHE A 42 0.30 2.75 -12.84
C PHE A 42 0.49 2.43 -14.33
N THR A 43 1.72 2.60 -14.81
CA THR A 43 2.12 2.13 -16.15
C THR A 43 1.99 0.61 -16.26
N ALA A 44 1.89 0.09 -17.49
CA ALA A 44 1.81 -1.35 -17.73
C ALA A 44 2.99 -2.11 -17.10
N ASN A 45 4.20 -1.56 -17.22
CA ASN A 45 5.41 -2.11 -16.61
C ASN A 45 5.27 -2.18 -15.08
N GLN A 46 4.87 -1.08 -14.42
CA GLN A 46 4.72 -1.11 -12.97
C GLN A 46 3.63 -2.08 -12.50
N LYS A 47 2.52 -2.21 -13.24
CA LYS A 47 1.49 -3.22 -12.94
C LYS A 47 2.03 -4.64 -13.05
N LEU A 48 2.86 -4.92 -14.05
CA LEU A 48 3.53 -6.21 -14.22
C LEU A 48 4.49 -6.49 -13.07
N MET A 49 5.33 -5.52 -12.68
CA MET A 49 6.24 -5.64 -11.54
C MET A 49 5.48 -5.96 -10.24
N ILE A 50 4.39 -5.26 -9.96
CA ILE A 50 3.52 -5.51 -8.80
C ILE A 50 2.97 -6.95 -8.83
N LYS A 51 2.49 -7.41 -9.98
CA LYS A 51 1.97 -8.78 -10.13
C LYS A 51 3.05 -9.83 -9.91
N LEU A 52 4.24 -9.64 -10.46
CA LEU A 52 5.36 -10.57 -10.29
C LEU A 52 5.82 -10.66 -8.83
N ILE A 53 5.95 -9.52 -8.14
CA ILE A 53 6.37 -9.51 -6.73
C ILE A 53 5.34 -10.24 -5.87
N LYS A 54 4.04 -10.02 -6.11
CA LYS A 54 2.97 -10.80 -5.45
C LYS A 54 3.07 -12.30 -5.76
N ALA A 55 3.32 -12.65 -7.02
CA ALA A 55 3.48 -14.04 -7.45
C ALA A 55 4.68 -14.74 -6.77
N PHE A 56 5.74 -14.00 -6.44
CA PHE A 56 6.86 -14.51 -5.64
C PHE A 56 6.55 -14.67 -4.14
N GLY A 57 5.29 -14.45 -3.73
CA GLY A 57 4.85 -14.64 -2.34
C GLY A 57 5.11 -13.44 -1.43
N TYR A 58 5.44 -12.28 -1.98
CA TYR A 58 5.61 -11.05 -1.22
C TYR A 58 4.29 -10.27 -1.09
N LYS A 59 4.04 -9.77 0.11
CA LYS A 59 3.07 -8.72 0.37
C LYS A 59 3.66 -7.38 -0.09
N LEU A 60 2.81 -6.47 -0.55
CA LEU A 60 3.24 -5.20 -1.11
C LEU A 60 2.69 -4.01 -0.33
N CYS A 61 3.58 -3.08 0.02
CA CYS A 61 3.23 -1.76 0.52
C CYS A 61 3.60 -0.71 -0.52
N LEU A 62 2.60 -0.11 -1.16
CA LEU A 62 2.80 0.90 -2.21
C LEU A 62 2.90 2.29 -1.59
N ILE A 63 4.05 2.95 -1.72
CA ILE A 63 4.24 4.34 -1.32
C ILE A 63 4.30 5.18 -2.60
N ASN A 64 3.20 5.86 -2.91
CA ASN A 64 3.11 6.67 -4.12
C ASN A 64 3.60 8.10 -3.90
N TYR A 65 4.37 8.65 -4.85
CA TYR A 65 4.96 9.98 -4.73
C TYR A 65 3.94 11.08 -4.41
N TYR A 66 2.73 11.02 -4.99
CA TYR A 66 1.71 12.06 -4.81
C TYR A 66 1.07 12.03 -3.42
N GLN A 67 0.97 10.85 -2.78
CA GLN A 67 0.54 10.74 -1.38
C GLN A 67 1.66 11.21 -0.46
N TRP A 68 2.88 10.71 -0.71
CA TRP A 68 4.06 11.02 0.10
C TRP A 68 4.40 12.51 0.10
N GLY A 69 4.40 13.13 -1.08
CA GLY A 69 4.74 14.53 -1.28
C GLY A 69 3.76 15.52 -0.64
N LYS A 70 2.47 15.15 -0.51
CA LYS A 70 1.46 15.98 0.16
C LYS A 70 1.65 16.04 1.68
N MET A 71 2.28 15.02 2.27
CA MET A 71 2.51 14.98 3.72
C MET A 71 3.76 15.78 4.09
N LYS A 72 3.56 16.95 4.71
CA LYS A 72 4.67 17.81 5.17
C LYS A 72 5.23 17.40 6.52
N CYS A 73 4.37 17.00 7.46
CA CYS A 73 4.76 16.72 8.84
C CYS A 73 5.34 15.31 9.01
N LYS A 74 6.49 15.21 9.71
CA LYS A 74 7.17 13.94 10.03
C LYS A 74 6.25 12.96 10.77
N ARG A 75 5.45 13.44 11.74
CA ARG A 75 4.47 12.62 12.49
C ARG A 75 3.44 11.97 11.56
N THR A 76 2.89 12.74 10.61
CA THR A 76 1.90 12.25 9.64
C THR A 76 2.50 11.22 8.71
N ARG A 77 3.74 11.43 8.23
CA ARG A 77 4.47 10.45 7.41
C ARG A 77 4.65 9.11 8.14
N PHE A 78 5.02 9.14 9.43
CA PHE A 78 5.11 7.91 10.21
C PHE A 78 3.77 7.22 10.43
N ALA A 79 2.70 7.98 10.68
CA ALA A 79 1.35 7.42 10.80
C ALA A 79 0.92 6.74 9.49
N PHE A 80 1.16 7.40 8.36
CA PHE A 80 0.92 6.83 7.03
C PHE A 80 1.68 5.53 6.81
N LEU A 81 2.99 5.49 7.09
CA LEU A 81 3.78 4.26 6.94
C LEU A 81 3.25 3.12 7.82
N ARG A 82 2.87 3.41 9.07
CA ARG A 82 2.29 2.40 9.97
C ARG A 82 0.98 1.85 9.42
N MET A 83 0.11 2.71 8.91
CA MET A 83 -1.17 2.31 8.33
C MET A 83 -0.98 1.50 7.05
N ALA A 84 -0.14 1.98 6.12
CA ALA A 84 0.14 1.29 4.86
C ALA A 84 0.70 -0.12 5.12
N ARG A 85 1.63 -0.26 6.08
CA ARG A 85 2.12 -1.55 6.54
C ARG A 85 1.04 -2.44 7.14
N TYR A 86 0.21 -1.89 8.03
CA TYR A 86 -0.87 -2.63 8.67
C TYR A 86 -1.80 -3.24 7.62
N TYR A 87 -2.23 -2.44 6.63
CA TYR A 87 -3.07 -2.94 5.54
C TYR A 87 -2.33 -3.97 4.68
N ALA A 88 -1.09 -3.70 4.24
CA ALA A 88 -0.37 -4.66 3.42
C ALA A 88 -0.21 -6.04 4.10
N LEU A 89 -0.14 -6.09 5.43
CA LEU A 89 0.01 -7.32 6.19
C LEU A 89 -1.30 -8.01 6.56
N ASN A 90 -2.32 -7.24 6.92
CA ASN A 90 -3.54 -7.74 7.58
C ASN A 90 -4.80 -7.58 6.73
N ASP A 91 -4.73 -6.89 5.60
CA ASP A 91 -5.89 -6.65 4.76
C ASP A 91 -6.32 -7.95 4.07
N LYS A 92 -7.46 -8.49 4.52
CA LYS A 92 -8.07 -9.71 3.99
C LYS A 92 -8.93 -9.45 2.77
N ARG A 93 -9.13 -8.20 2.33
CA ARG A 93 -10.04 -7.84 1.23
C ARG A 93 -9.70 -8.49 -0.12
N GLU A 94 -8.44 -8.87 -0.34
CA GLU A 94 -8.03 -9.60 -1.55
C GLU A 94 -8.44 -11.09 -1.52
N TYR A 95 -8.75 -11.65 -0.34
CA TYR A 95 -9.01 -13.09 -0.14
C TYR A 95 -10.38 -13.40 0.44
N ASP A 96 -11.03 -12.41 1.06
CA ASP A 96 -12.32 -12.55 1.72
C ASP A 96 -13.39 -11.75 1.00
N GLN A 97 -14.29 -12.48 0.35
CA GLN A 97 -15.39 -11.92 -0.45
C GLN A 97 -16.35 -11.07 0.42
N HIS A 98 -16.38 -11.29 1.74
CA HIS A 98 -17.18 -10.50 2.66
C HIS A 98 -16.71 -9.04 2.76
N TYR A 99 -15.41 -8.80 2.55
CA TYR A 99 -14.82 -7.45 2.61
C TYR A 99 -14.52 -6.87 1.21
N ALA A 100 -14.88 -7.57 0.13
CA ALA A 100 -14.73 -7.07 -1.23
C ALA A 100 -15.55 -5.78 -1.43
N GLY A 101 -14.89 -4.69 -1.85
CA GLY A 101 -15.55 -3.39 -2.10
C GLY A 101 -15.38 -2.34 -1.01
N TRP A 102 -14.84 -2.69 0.16
CA TRP A 102 -14.51 -1.70 1.20
C TRP A 102 -13.35 -0.80 0.76
N SER A 103 -13.58 0.51 0.61
CA SER A 103 -12.53 1.49 0.30
C SER A 103 -11.69 1.81 1.54
N LEU A 104 -10.37 1.97 1.37
CA LEU A 104 -9.49 2.45 2.45
C LEU A 104 -9.88 3.87 2.90
N PRO A 105 -9.76 4.21 4.20
CA PRO A 105 -10.13 5.52 4.73
C PRO A 105 -9.42 6.72 4.06
N TYR A 106 -8.34 6.49 3.32
CA TYR A 106 -7.57 7.53 2.63
C TYR A 106 -7.83 7.63 1.11
N ILE A 107 -8.78 6.87 0.55
CA ILE A 107 -9.23 6.99 -0.85
C ILE A 107 -10.61 7.66 -0.89
N TRP A 108 -10.67 8.92 -0.45
CA TRP A 108 -11.92 9.64 -0.20
C TRP A 108 -12.05 10.94 -1.01
N TRP A 109 -11.03 11.29 -1.80
CA TRP A 109 -11.09 12.46 -2.68
C TRP A 109 -11.83 12.20 -4.01
N ASN A 110 -12.18 10.95 -4.30
CA ASN A 110 -12.85 10.54 -5.55
C ASN A 110 -14.18 9.81 -5.33
N SER A 111 -14.61 9.59 -4.09
CA SER A 111 -15.87 8.92 -3.79
C SER A 111 -17.03 9.88 -4.03
N LYS A 112 -17.81 9.63 -5.09
CA LYS A 112 -19.13 10.25 -5.25
C LYS A 112 -20.02 9.71 -4.13
N GLY A 113 -20.93 10.53 -3.59
CA GLY A 113 -21.63 10.34 -2.31
C GLY A 113 -22.34 9.00 -2.00
N ARG A 114 -22.31 8.00 -2.89
CA ARG A 114 -22.73 6.62 -2.60
C ARG A 114 -21.68 5.78 -1.86
N ASP A 115 -20.40 6.14 -1.90
CA ASP A 115 -19.33 5.37 -1.24
C ASP A 115 -19.15 5.72 0.26
N GLN A 116 -19.97 6.63 0.80
CA GLN A 116 -19.89 7.05 2.21
C GLN A 116 -20.68 6.14 3.18
N SER A 117 -21.38 5.12 2.68
CA SER A 117 -22.30 4.27 3.46
C SER A 117 -21.64 3.33 4.46
N HIS A 118 -20.32 3.16 4.44
CA HIS A 118 -19.62 2.15 5.25
C HIS A 118 -18.72 2.73 6.34
N ILE A 119 -18.99 3.96 6.78
CA ILE A 119 -18.45 4.50 8.03
C ILE A 119 -19.38 4.09 9.17
N SER A 120 -19.55 2.79 9.40
CA SER A 120 -20.29 2.30 10.57
C SER A 120 -19.33 1.51 11.46
N LEU A 121 -18.94 2.19 12.55
CA LEU A 121 -18.66 1.62 13.86
C LEU A 121 -17.47 0.65 13.92
N TYR A 122 -16.30 1.21 14.23
CA TYR A 122 -15.32 0.53 15.06
C TYR A 122 -15.99 0.30 16.44
N GLU A 123 -16.74 -0.78 16.61
CA GLU A 123 -16.91 -1.36 17.93
C GLU A 123 -15.72 -2.29 18.16
N PRO A 124 -14.79 -1.97 19.08
CA PRO A 124 -13.85 -2.96 19.55
C PRO A 124 -14.65 -4.00 20.31
N ASN A 125 -14.75 -5.22 19.77
CA ASN A 125 -15.17 -6.38 20.54
C ASN A 125 -14.19 -6.54 21.71
N VAL A 126 -14.61 -6.05 22.88
CA VAL A 126 -14.01 -6.39 24.16
C VAL A 126 -14.53 -7.79 24.52
N PRO A 127 -13.67 -8.70 25.01
CA PRO A 127 -14.04 -10.09 25.31
C PRO A 127 -15.17 -10.21 26.34
#